data_AF-A0A2S9FLQ7-F1
#
_entry.id   AF-A0A2S9FLQ7-F1
#
_cell.length_a   1.000
_cell.length_b   1.000
_cell.length_c   1.000
_cell.angle_alpha   90.00
_cell.angle_beta   90.00
_cell.angle_gamma   90.00
#
_symmetry.space_group_name_H-M   'P 1'
#
loop_
_entity.id
_entity.type
_entity.pdbx_description
1 polymer ?
#
loop_
_entity_poly.entity_id
_entity_poly.type
_entity_poly.pdbx_seq_one_letter_code
_entity_poly.pdbx_strand_id
1 'polypeptide(L)'
;MSSLRTDDDTWDIASSVGATAVMVAAARAAETARPDALISDPYAKVLVEGAGAGTWDYIADDAFVAQVTESDPDVAALFEHMGNYQAVRTHFFDAFFSAAVDGG
;
A
#
# COMPACT_ATOMS: atom_id res chain seq x y z
N MET A 1 -22.95 10.64 12.76
CA MET A 1 -22.92 12.01 12.19
C MET A 1 -21.70 12.08 11.30
N SER A 2 -21.88 12.18 9.98
CA SER A 2 -20.75 12.38 9.07
C SER A 2 -20.26 13.81 9.23
N SER A 3 -19.05 13.99 9.77
CA SER A 3 -18.38 15.28 9.75
C SER A 3 -17.84 15.47 8.34
N LEU A 4 -18.34 16.48 7.61
CA LEU A 4 -17.74 16.91 6.36
C LEU A 4 -16.28 17.27 6.64
N ARG A 5 -15.37 16.68 5.88
CA ARG A 5 -13.94 17.01 5.96
C ARG A 5 -13.72 18.42 5.43
N THR A 6 -12.86 19.17 6.10
CA THR A 6 -12.40 20.48 5.67
C THR A 6 -10.91 20.43 5.29
N ASP A 7 -10.43 21.41 4.51
CA ASP A 7 -9.03 21.46 4.07
C ASP A 7 -8.04 21.55 5.25
N ASP A 8 -8.47 22.05 6.40
CA ASP A 8 -7.69 22.18 7.64
C ASP A 8 -7.88 20.98 8.61
N ASP A 9 -8.42 19.86 8.14
CA ASP A 9 -8.53 18.64 8.95
C ASP A 9 -7.12 18.17 9.35
N THR A 10 -6.88 18.04 10.66
CA THR A 10 -5.63 17.49 11.20
C THR A 10 -5.83 16.04 11.62
N TRP A 11 -4.93 15.17 11.16
CA TRP A 11 -4.82 13.79 11.63
C TRP A 11 -3.35 13.45 11.83
N ASP A 12 -3.05 12.59 12.79
CA ASP A 12 -1.73 12.00 12.90
C ASP A 12 -1.53 10.91 11.83
N ILE A 13 -0.27 10.62 11.50
CA ILE A 13 0.08 9.67 10.43
C ILE A 13 -0.35 8.23 10.74
N ALA A 14 -0.61 7.91 12.01
CA ALA A 14 -0.97 6.56 12.45
C ALA A 14 -2.48 6.35 12.58
N SER A 15 -3.34 7.35 12.30
CA SER A 15 -4.79 7.24 12.45
C SER A 15 -5.57 7.56 11.17
N SER A 16 -6.77 6.98 11.05
CA SER A 16 -7.74 7.25 9.97
C SER A 16 -7.13 7.15 8.56
N VAL A 17 -7.00 8.30 7.88
CA VAL A 17 -6.42 8.43 6.54
C VAL A 17 -4.95 8.06 6.54
N GLY A 18 -4.20 8.48 7.57
CA GLY A 18 -2.78 8.18 7.73
C GLY A 18 -2.52 6.67 7.78
N ALA A 19 -3.24 5.95 8.63
CA ALA A 19 -3.11 4.49 8.73
C ALA A 19 -3.37 3.80 7.38
N THR A 20 -4.43 4.20 6.67
CA THR A 20 -4.77 3.62 5.36
C THR A 20 -3.71 3.97 4.31
N ALA A 21 -3.19 5.21 4.34
CA ALA A 21 -2.15 5.68 3.42
C ALA A 21 -0.84 4.89 3.58
N VAL A 22 -0.42 4.64 4.83
CA VAL A 22 0.77 3.82 5.10
C VAL A 22 0.57 2.37 4.64
N MET A 23 -0.59 1.76 4.96
CA MET A 23 -0.91 0.39 4.52
C MET A 23 -0.79 0.23 2.99
N VAL A 24 -1.40 1.13 2.21
CA VAL A 24 -1.33 1.03 0.74
C VAL A 24 0.05 1.37 0.19
N ALA A 25 0.85 2.19 0.89
CA ALA A 25 2.25 2.43 0.53
C ALA A 25 3.11 1.17 0.80
N ALA A 26 2.90 0.49 1.94
CA ALA A 26 3.58 -0.76 2.26
C ALA A 26 3.31 -1.84 1.20
N ALA A 27 2.06 -1.98 0.74
CA ALA A 27 1.73 -2.89 -0.35
C ALA A 27 2.46 -2.57 -1.66
N ARG A 28 2.62 -1.29 -2.02
CA ARG A 28 3.40 -0.90 -3.21
C ARG A 28 4.90 -1.13 -3.03
N ALA A 29 5.43 -0.93 -1.82
CA ALA A 29 6.81 -1.24 -1.50
C ALA A 29 7.09 -2.74 -1.64
N ALA A 30 6.19 -3.59 -1.13
CA ALA A 30 6.29 -5.04 -1.27
C ALA A 30 6.23 -5.48 -2.75
N GLU A 31 5.29 -4.94 -3.53
CA GLU A 31 5.20 -5.22 -4.97
C GLU A 31 6.48 -4.80 -5.71
N THR A 32 7.03 -3.62 -5.40
CA THR A 32 8.27 -3.10 -6.02
C THR A 32 9.49 -3.99 -5.73
N ALA A 33 9.51 -4.68 -4.58
CA ALA A 33 10.61 -5.56 -4.21
C ALA A 33 10.59 -6.91 -4.95
N ARG A 34 9.49 -7.25 -5.62
CA ARG A 34 9.35 -8.52 -6.34
C ARG A 34 10.22 -8.55 -7.61
N PRO A 35 10.78 -9.71 -7.97
CA PRO A 35 11.51 -9.86 -9.23
C PRO A 35 10.60 -9.74 -10.47
N ASP A 36 9.29 -9.97 -10.31
CA ASP A 36 8.25 -9.96 -11.34
C ASP A 36 7.24 -8.82 -11.15
N ALA A 37 7.66 -7.72 -10.51
CA ALA A 37 6.80 -6.60 -10.14
C ALA A 37 5.99 -6.03 -11.32
N LEU A 38 4.69 -5.83 -11.12
CA LEU A 38 3.79 -5.15 -12.07
C LEU A 38 4.00 -3.63 -12.07
N ILE A 39 4.36 -3.06 -10.92
CA ILE A 39 4.66 -1.63 -10.74
C ILE A 39 5.96 -1.44 -9.98
N SER A 40 6.54 -0.24 -10.08
CA SER A 40 7.72 0.16 -9.32
C SER A 40 7.52 1.54 -8.71
N ASP A 41 7.27 1.60 -7.40
CA ASP A 41 7.21 2.83 -6.60
C ASP A 41 8.51 2.94 -5.76
N PRO A 42 9.56 3.62 -6.27
CA PRO A 42 10.85 3.69 -5.60
C PRO A 42 10.81 4.50 -4.28
N TYR A 43 9.71 5.19 -3.99
CA TYR A 43 9.57 6.05 -2.82
C TYR A 43 8.72 5.41 -1.71
N ALA A 44 7.90 4.42 -2.05
CA ALA A 44 7.00 3.75 -1.12
C ALA A 44 7.72 3.27 0.14
N LYS A 45 8.87 2.61 -0.01
CA LYS A 45 9.65 2.09 1.13
C LYS A 45 10.08 3.20 2.10
N VAL A 46 10.65 4.29 1.57
CA VAL A 46 11.12 5.43 2.37
C VAL A 46 9.96 6.12 3.09
N LEU A 47 8.80 6.21 2.45
CA LEU A 47 7.60 6.81 3.05
C LEU A 47 7.04 5.98 4.20
N VAL A 48 7.05 4.64 4.07
CA VAL A 48 6.62 3.73 5.13
C VAL A 48 7.57 3.80 6.33
N GLU A 49 8.89 3.71 6.08
CA GLU A 49 9.91 3.84 7.13
C GLU A 49 9.83 5.20 7.85
N GLY A 50 9.65 6.28 7.09
CA GLY A 50 9.53 7.63 7.63
C GLY A 50 8.27 7.88 8.45
N ALA A 51 7.21 7.08 8.27
CA ALA A 51 5.96 7.21 9.02
C ALA A 51 6.08 6.74 10.48
N GLY A 52 7.16 6.02 10.84
CA GLY A 52 7.33 5.45 12.19
C GLY A 52 6.24 4.44 12.56
N ALA A 53 5.49 3.97 11.57
CA ALA A 53 4.30 3.16 11.72
C ALA A 53 4.68 1.68 11.65
N GLY A 54 5.46 1.21 12.64
CA GLY A 54 5.90 -0.18 12.76
C GLY A 54 4.78 -1.22 12.72
N THR A 55 3.52 -0.79 12.84
CA THR A 55 2.29 -1.56 12.58
C THR A 55 2.04 -1.85 11.09
N TRP A 56 2.88 -1.46 10.14
CA TRP A 56 2.69 -1.84 8.73
C TRP A 56 3.92 -2.47 8.11
N ASP A 57 5.07 -2.41 8.80
CA ASP A 57 6.31 -3.06 8.38
C ASP A 57 6.12 -4.58 8.21
N TYR A 58 5.23 -5.18 9.00
CA TYR A 58 4.92 -6.62 8.88
C TYR A 58 4.23 -7.00 7.55
N ILE A 59 3.56 -6.07 6.87
CA ILE A 59 2.98 -6.34 5.53
C ILE A 59 4.08 -6.47 4.48
N ALA A 60 5.18 -5.75 4.68
CA ALA A 60 6.35 -5.81 3.81
C ALA A 60 7.39 -6.84 4.28
N ASP A 61 7.13 -7.56 5.38
CA ASP A 61 8.01 -8.60 5.93
C ASP A 61 7.57 -9.98 5.46
N ASP A 62 8.33 -10.56 4.52
CA ASP A 62 8.10 -11.89 3.98
C ASP A 62 8.06 -12.98 5.06
N ALA A 63 8.79 -12.83 6.17
CA ALA A 63 8.80 -13.80 7.26
C ALA A 63 7.49 -13.77 8.05
N PHE A 64 6.91 -12.58 8.24
CA PHE A 64 5.59 -12.44 8.87
C PHE A 64 4.49 -12.98 7.95
N VAL A 65 4.54 -12.65 6.66
CA VAL A 65 3.57 -13.16 5.67
C VAL A 65 3.63 -14.69 5.62
N ALA A 66 4.82 -15.29 5.61
CA ALA A 66 4.99 -16.74 5.66
C ALA A 66 4.40 -17.35 6.94
N GLN A 67 4.65 -16.75 8.10
CA GLN A 67 4.10 -17.22 9.38
C GLN A 67 2.57 -17.16 9.43
N VAL A 68 1.97 -16.07 8.93
CA VAL A 68 0.51 -15.91 8.84
C VAL A 68 -0.07 -16.95 7.86
N THR A 69 0.64 -17.19 6.76
CA THR A 69 0.23 -18.17 5.74
C THR A 69 0.19 -19.60 6.28
N GLU A 70 1.13 -19.96 7.14
CA GLU A 70 1.13 -21.27 7.82
C GLU A 70 0.01 -21.41 8.87
N SER A 71 -0.48 -20.28 9.39
CA SER A 71 -1.43 -20.25 10.50
C SER A 71 -2.90 -20.33 10.03
N ASP A 72 -3.25 -19.60 8.97
CA ASP A 72 -4.61 -19.55 8.42
C ASP A 72 -4.60 -19.25 6.90
N PRO A 73 -5.00 -20.22 6.05
CA PRO A 73 -5.05 -20.05 4.60
C PRO A 73 -5.95 -18.91 4.12
N ASP A 74 -7.06 -18.63 4.82
CA ASP A 74 -7.99 -17.58 4.42
C ASP A 74 -7.38 -16.19 4.67
N VAL A 75 -6.60 -16.05 5.74
CA VAL A 75 -5.86 -14.83 6.04
C VAL A 75 -4.74 -14.63 5.02
N ALA A 76 -4.03 -15.69 4.62
CA ALA A 76 -3.01 -15.65 3.57
C ALA A 76 -3.57 -15.10 2.25
N ALA A 77 -4.69 -15.66 1.81
CA ALA A 77 -5.36 -15.25 0.58
C ALA A 77 -5.81 -13.77 0.64
N LEU A 78 -6.19 -13.28 1.83
CA LEU A 78 -6.57 -11.89 2.02
C LEU A 78 -5.37 -10.93 1.87
N PHE A 79 -4.20 -11.28 2.42
CA PHE A 79 -2.97 -10.50 2.25
C PHE A 79 -2.48 -10.49 0.79
N GLU A 80 -2.49 -11.65 0.13
CA GLU A 80 -2.14 -11.75 -1.28
C GLU A 80 -3.11 -10.92 -2.14
N HIS A 81 -4.41 -11.02 -1.88
CA HIS A 81 -5.42 -10.23 -2.58
C HIS A 81 -5.21 -8.73 -2.39
N MET A 82 -4.91 -8.30 -1.16
CA MET A 82 -4.62 -6.90 -0.88
C MET A 82 -3.39 -6.41 -1.65
N GLY A 83 -2.28 -7.17 -1.66
CA GLY A 83 -1.08 -6.83 -2.43
C GLY A 83 -1.38 -6.69 -3.93
N ASN A 84 -1.99 -7.72 -4.50
CA ASN A 84 -2.37 -7.77 -5.92
C ASN A 84 -3.33 -6.63 -6.30
N TYR A 85 -4.30 -6.31 -5.45
CA TYR A 85 -5.23 -5.21 -5.68
C TYR A 85 -4.49 -3.86 -5.73
N GLN A 86 -3.54 -3.63 -4.83
CA GLN A 86 -2.75 -2.39 -4.83
C GLN A 86 -1.85 -2.28 -6.06
N ALA A 87 -1.22 -3.38 -6.49
CA ALA A 87 -0.43 -3.44 -7.72
C ALA A 87 -1.27 -3.07 -8.95
N VAL A 88 -2.42 -3.72 -9.14
CA VAL A 88 -3.33 -3.46 -10.27
C VAL A 88 -3.92 -2.05 -10.20
N ARG A 89 -4.30 -1.59 -9.00
CA ARG A 89 -4.82 -0.23 -8.81
C ARG A 89 -3.81 0.82 -9.26
N THR A 90 -2.55 0.68 -8.85
CA THR A 90 -1.47 1.59 -9.24
C THR A 90 -1.23 1.51 -10.75
N HIS A 91 -1.08 0.31 -11.31
CA HIS A 91 -0.88 0.14 -12.74
C HIS A 91 -1.99 0.80 -13.57
N PHE A 92 -3.25 0.67 -13.15
CA PHE A 92 -4.39 1.30 -13.83
C PHE A 92 -4.28 2.83 -13.84
N PHE A 93 -3.99 3.46 -12.69
CA PHE A 93 -3.91 4.91 -12.61
C PHE A 93 -2.65 5.48 -13.28
N ASP A 94 -1.54 4.74 -13.24
CA ASP A 94 -0.31 5.12 -13.95
C ASP A 94 -0.53 5.08 -15.46
N ALA A 95 -1.18 4.03 -15.98
CA ALA A 95 -1.54 3.92 -17.39
C ALA A 95 -2.54 5.01 -17.80
N PHE A 96 -3.52 5.32 -16.95
CA PHE A 96 -4.48 6.40 -17.18
C PHE A 96 -3.76 7.76 -17.29
N PHE A 97 -2.88 8.10 -16.36
CA PHE A 97 -2.16 9.38 -16.41
C PHE A 97 -1.17 9.45 -17.57
N SER A 98 -0.49 8.35 -17.89
CA SER A 98 0.39 8.28 -19.06
C SER A 98 -0.38 8.54 -20.36
N ALA A 99 -1.53 7.88 -20.52
CA ALA A 99 -2.40 8.10 -21.68
C ALA A 99 -2.97 9.51 -21.74
N ALA A 100 -3.29 10.12 -20.59
CA ALA A 100 -3.74 11.51 -20.54
C ALA A 100 -2.63 12.48 -20.98
N VAL A 101 -1.38 12.26 -20.54
CA VAL A 101 -0.22 13.06 -20.95
C VAL A 101 0.07 12.91 -22.44
N ASP A 102 -0.01 11.69 -22.98
CA ASP A 102 0.17 11.44 -24.42
C ASP A 102 -0.94 12.06 -25.28
N GLY A 103 -2.12 12.28 -24.68
CA GLY A 103 -3.30 12.84 -25.34
C GLY A 103 -3.34 14.37 -25.43
N GLY A 104 -2.55 15.10 -24.62
CA GLY A 104 -2.44 16.57 -24.64
C GLY A 104 -3.14 17.31 -23.51
#